data_AF-A0A7U5JY84-F1
#
_entry.id   AF-A0A7U5JY84-F1
#
_cell.length_a   1.000
_cell.length_b   1.000
_cell.length_c   1.000
_cell.angle_alpha   90.00
_cell.angle_beta   90.00
_cell.angle_gamma   90.00
#
_symmetry.space_group_name_H-M   'P 1'
#
loop_
_entity.id
_entity.type
_entity.pdbx_description
1 polymer ?
#
loop_
_entity_poly.entity_id
_entity_poly.type
_entity_poly.pdbx_seq_one_letter_code
_entity_poly.pdbx_strand_id
1 'polypeptide(L)'
;MEFIGKRWMGIIIYHLLDGPKRFFELSSEIDGISDRLLTERLRDLEAHGLVVKNQSDPTVRKVEYELTSKGRELEGIIQAVFEWVKKNGCCYKE
;
A
#
# COMPACT_ATOMS: atom_id res chain seq x y z
N MET A 1 -6.36 -1.16 -16.46
CA MET A 1 -5.96 0.00 -15.63
C MET A 1 -6.85 0.23 -14.41
N GLU A 2 -8.06 -0.34 -14.34
CA GLU A 2 -9.04 -0.03 -13.27
C GLU A 2 -8.59 -0.37 -11.85
N PHE A 3 -7.74 -1.37 -11.68
CA PHE A 3 -7.30 -1.83 -10.35
C PHE A 3 -6.37 -0.84 -9.64
N ILE A 4 -5.24 -0.47 -10.27
CA ILE A 4 -4.22 0.37 -9.62
C ILE A 4 -4.66 1.83 -9.48
N GLY A 5 -5.63 2.25 -10.30
CA GLY A 5 -6.26 3.56 -10.22
C GLY A 5 -7.32 3.69 -9.12
N LYS A 6 -7.67 2.61 -8.40
CA LYS A 6 -8.59 2.72 -7.26
C LYS A 6 -7.95 3.58 -6.16
N ARG A 7 -8.77 4.44 -5.56
CA ARG A 7 -8.35 5.27 -4.42
C ARG A 7 -7.68 4.40 -3.34
N TRP A 8 -6.55 4.89 -2.85
CA TRP A 8 -5.68 4.29 -1.82
C TRP A 8 -4.71 3.18 -2.26
N MET A 9 -4.82 2.62 -3.47
CA MET A 9 -3.95 1.51 -3.87
C MET A 9 -2.47 1.92 -3.94
N GLY A 10 -2.18 3.02 -4.63
CA GLY A 10 -0.80 3.51 -4.78
C GLY A 10 -0.13 3.85 -3.45
N ILE A 11 -0.87 4.49 -2.53
CA ILE A 11 -0.31 4.87 -1.22
C ILE A 11 -0.08 3.65 -0.32
N ILE A 12 -0.98 2.66 -0.32
CA ILE A 12 -0.75 1.41 0.42
C ILE A 12 0.52 0.70 -0.09
N ILE A 13 0.68 0.59 -1.41
CA ILE A 13 1.87 -0.04 -2.00
C ILE A 13 3.12 0.78 -1.64
N TYR A 14 3.04 2.12 -1.69
CA TYR A 14 4.13 3.00 -1.30
C TYR A 14 4.62 2.74 0.13
N HIS A 15 3.71 2.68 1.11
CA HIS A 15 4.09 2.38 2.49
C HIS A 15 4.69 0.97 2.65
N LEU A 16 4.28 0.00 1.84
CA LEU A 16 4.81 -1.36 1.89
C LEU A 16 6.15 -1.54 1.14
N LEU A 17 6.63 -0.54 0.40
CA LEU A 17 7.98 -0.56 -0.20
C LEU A 17 9.07 -0.57 0.87
N ASP A 18 8.85 0.14 1.98
CA ASP A 18 9.76 0.24 3.13
C ASP A 18 9.90 -1.09 3.90
N GLY A 19 8.98 -2.03 3.69
CA GLY A 19 9.00 -3.35 4.31
C GLY A 19 7.63 -3.83 4.80
N PRO A 20 7.59 -5.01 5.45
CA PRO A 20 6.37 -5.55 6.03
C PRO A 20 5.77 -4.60 7.08
N LYS A 21 4.45 -4.40 7.06
CA LYS A 21 3.73 -3.56 8.03
C LYS A 21 2.48 -4.26 8.56
N ARG A 22 2.14 -3.97 9.82
CA ARG A 22 0.88 -4.40 10.42
C ARG A 22 -0.27 -3.52 9.95
N PHE A 23 -1.49 -4.03 10.08
CA PHE A 23 -2.70 -3.29 9.73
C PHE A 23 -2.78 -1.91 10.41
N PHE A 24 -2.50 -1.84 11.72
CA PHE A 24 -2.59 -0.58 12.47
C PHE A 24 -1.53 0.42 12.04
N GLU A 25 -0.33 -0.04 11.67
CA GLU A 25 0.72 0.84 11.14
C GLU A 25 0.25 1.49 9.83
N LEU A 26 -0.27 0.68 8.90
CA LEU A 26 -0.86 1.19 7.65
C LEU A 26 -2.04 2.15 7.89
N SER A 27 -2.97 1.79 8.79
CA SER A 27 -4.12 2.65 9.12
C SER A 27 -3.69 3.97 9.76
N SER A 28 -2.62 3.96 10.56
CA SER A 28 -2.09 5.17 11.21
C SER A 28 -1.25 6.06 10.28
N GLU A 29 -0.59 5.49 9.28
CA GLU A 29 0.27 6.23 8.34
C GLU A 29 -0.53 6.84 7.17
N ILE A 30 -1.68 6.25 6.83
CA ILE A 30 -2.51 6.66 5.70
C ILE A 30 -3.70 7.48 6.22
N ASP A 31 -3.52 8.80 6.32
CA ASP A 31 -4.58 9.68 6.81
C ASP A 31 -5.85 9.63 5.92
N GLY A 32 -7.02 9.58 6.55
CA GLY A 32 -8.32 9.58 5.88
C GLY A 32 -8.81 8.24 5.31
N ILE A 33 -8.05 7.14 5.41
CA ILE A 33 -8.57 5.81 5.07
C ILE A 33 -9.33 5.21 6.26
N SER A 34 -10.50 4.61 6.00
CA SER A 34 -11.21 3.85 7.03
C SER A 34 -10.72 2.41 7.09
N ASP A 35 -10.76 1.78 8.26
CA ASP A 35 -10.36 0.38 8.44
C ASP A 35 -11.09 -0.58 7.49
N ARG A 36 -12.38 -0.33 7.24
CA ARG A 36 -13.17 -1.11 6.28
C ARG A 36 -12.57 -1.02 4.88
N LEU A 37 -12.20 0.18 4.46
CA LEU A 37 -11.66 0.43 3.13
C LEU A 37 -10.23 -0.10 3.00
N LEU A 38 -9.38 0.08 4.02
CA LEU A 38 -8.04 -0.50 4.05
C LEU A 38 -8.09 -2.03 3.93
N THR A 39 -8.99 -2.68 4.66
CA THR A 39 -9.21 -4.13 4.57
C THR A 39 -9.62 -4.55 3.15
N GLU A 40 -10.53 -3.81 2.53
CA GLU A 40 -10.98 -4.07 1.16
C GLU A 40 -9.82 -3.93 0.15
N ARG A 41 -8.98 -2.91 0.31
CA ARG A 41 -7.82 -2.66 -0.56
C ARG A 41 -6.72 -3.70 -0.38
N LEU A 42 -6.42 -4.12 0.85
CA LEU A 42 -5.46 -5.20 1.11
C LEU A 42 -5.93 -6.52 0.51
N ARG A 43 -7.24 -6.84 0.63
CA ARG A 43 -7.83 -8.01 -0.04
C ARG A 43 -7.70 -7.94 -1.57
N ASP A 44 -7.96 -6.78 -2.14
CA ASP A 44 -7.79 -6.54 -3.58
C ASP A 44 -6.33 -6.76 -4.01
N LEU A 45 -5.35 -6.24 -3.23
CA LEU A 45 -3.91 -6.41 -3.48
C LEU A 45 -3.47 -7.87 -3.34
N GLU A 46 -3.96 -8.58 -2.33
CA GLU A 46 -3.73 -10.02 -2.14
C GLU A 46 -4.30 -10.82 -3.32
N ALA A 47 -5.52 -10.53 -3.75
CA ALA A 47 -6.17 -11.21 -4.87
C ALA A 47 -5.42 -11.03 -6.20
N HIS A 48 -4.70 -9.91 -6.37
CA HIS A 48 -3.86 -9.65 -7.55
C HIS A 48 -2.41 -10.16 -7.41
N GLY A 49 -2.09 -10.78 -6.27
CA GLY A 49 -0.77 -11.30 -5.96
C GLY A 49 0.29 -10.22 -5.78
N LEU A 50 -0.10 -9.01 -5.36
CA LEU A 50 0.82 -7.89 -5.11
C LEU A 50 1.23 -7.78 -3.65
N VAL A 51 0.35 -8.20 -2.75
CA VAL A 51 0.60 -8.25 -1.30
C VAL A 51 0.39 -9.67 -0.81
N VAL A 52 1.18 -10.07 0.19
CA VAL A 52 0.96 -11.30 0.97
C VAL A 52 0.72 -10.93 2.42
N LYS A 53 -0.19 -11.65 3.07
CA LYS A 53 -0.47 -11.56 4.50
C LYS A 53 0.33 -12.65 5.23
N ASN A 54 1.44 -12.25 5.86
CA ASN A 54 2.28 -13.15 6.64
C ASN A 54 1.75 -13.28 8.07
N GLN A 55 1.69 -14.52 8.57
CA GLN A 55 1.43 -14.84 9.97
C GLN A 55 2.75 -15.34 10.53
N SER A 56 3.61 -14.40 10.92
CA SER A 56 5.05 -14.62 11.10
C SER A 56 5.39 -15.51 12.31
N ASP A 57 4.45 -15.78 13.21
CA ASP A 57 4.70 -16.62 14.39
C ASP A 57 3.39 -17.21 14.97
N PRO A 58 3.28 -18.55 15.15
CA PRO A 58 2.13 -19.13 15.85
C PRO A 58 2.02 -18.73 17.32
N THR A 59 3.11 -18.31 17.96
CA THR A 59 3.15 -17.87 19.36
C THR A 59 2.81 -16.39 19.53
N VAL A 60 3.11 -15.58 18.52
CA VAL A 60 2.82 -14.15 18.50
C VAL A 60 1.88 -13.91 17.33
N ARG A 61 0.57 -13.81 17.58
CA ARG A 61 -0.48 -13.54 16.56
C ARG A 61 -0.29 -12.17 15.87
N LYS A 62 0.85 -11.96 15.20
CA LYS A 62 1.23 -10.79 14.44
C LYS A 62 0.93 -11.09 13.00
N VAL A 63 -0.01 -10.31 12.48
CA VAL A 63 -0.37 -10.29 11.07
C VAL A 63 0.36 -9.11 10.46
N GLU A 64 1.17 -9.39 9.46
CA GLU A 64 1.92 -8.41 8.68
C GLU A 64 1.55 -8.54 7.21
N TYR A 65 1.62 -7.42 6.50
CA TYR A 65 1.39 -7.32 5.08
C TYR A 65 2.71 -6.93 4.42
N GLU A 66 3.07 -7.61 3.34
CA GLU A 66 4.32 -7.40 2.62
C GLU A 66 4.06 -7.42 1.11
N LEU A 67 4.81 -6.64 0.34
CA LEU A 67 4.80 -6.76 -1.12
C LEU A 67 5.41 -8.10 -1.56
N THR A 68 4.73 -8.76 -2.50
CA THR A 68 5.34 -9.88 -3.23
C THR A 68 6.42 -9.36 -4.18
N SER A 69 7.19 -10.26 -4.80
CA SER A 69 8.13 -9.88 -5.87
C SER A 69 7.45 -9.08 -6.97
N LYS A 70 6.24 -9.51 -7.38
CA LYS A 70 5.40 -8.80 -8.36
C LYS A 70 4.94 -7.43 -7.85
N GLY A 71 4.63 -7.32 -6.56
CA GLY A 71 4.29 -6.04 -5.92
C GLY A 71 5.45 -5.05 -5.94
N ARG A 72 6.67 -5.52 -5.68
CA ARG A 72 7.90 -4.69 -5.70
C ARG A 72 8.24 -4.15 -7.08
N GLU A 73 7.87 -4.84 -8.16
CA GLU A 73 8.06 -4.31 -9.53
C GLU A 73 7.34 -2.96 -9.77
N LEU A 74 6.34 -2.60 -8.95
CA LEU A 74 5.63 -1.32 -9.03
C LEU A 74 6.41 -0.13 -8.45
N GLU A 75 7.53 -0.37 -7.76
CA GLU A 75 8.33 0.67 -7.10
C GLU A 75 8.69 1.81 -8.07
N GLY A 76 9.25 1.47 -9.23
CA GLY A 76 9.67 2.49 -10.22
C GLY A 76 8.50 3.32 -10.76
N ILE A 77 7.31 2.72 -10.88
CA ILE A 77 6.11 3.44 -11.34
C ILE A 77 5.63 4.42 -10.25
N ILE A 78 5.59 3.97 -9.00
CA ILE A 78 5.17 4.81 -7.86
C ILE A 78 6.14 5.98 -7.67
N GLN A 79 7.44 5.71 -7.73
CA GLN A 79 8.47 6.75 -7.63
C GLN A 79 8.33 7.77 -8.77
N ALA A 80 8.14 7.33 -10.02
CA ALA A 80 7.94 8.24 -11.15
C ALA A 80 6.70 9.14 -10.98
N VAL A 81 5.59 8.59 -10.47
CA VAL A 81 4.39 9.38 -10.16
C VAL A 81 4.69 10.41 -9.07
N PHE A 82 5.38 10.02 -8.00
CA PHE A 82 5.74 10.91 -6.91
C PHE A 82 6.66 12.05 -7.37
N GLU A 83 7.67 11.74 -8.18
CA GLU A 83 8.56 12.74 -8.78
C GLU A 83 7.80 13.72 -9.67
N TRP A 84 6.85 13.22 -10.47
CA TRP A 84 6.01 14.07 -11.29
C TRP A 84 5.14 15.00 -10.44
N VAL A 85 4.52 14.50 -9.37
CA VAL A 85 3.73 15.32 -8.42
C VAL A 85 4.64 16.34 -7.73
N LYS A 86 5.83 15.96 -7.28
CA LYS A 86 6.78 16.90 -6.67
C LYS A 86 7.20 18.01 -7.64
N LYS A 87 7.38 17.67 -8.92
CA LYS A 87 7.77 18.62 -9.96
C LYS A 87 6.64 19.58 -10.37
N ASN A 88 5.38 19.11 -10.39
CA ASN A 88 4.27 19.84 -10.99
C ASN A 88 3.15 20.21 -9.99
N GLY A 89 3.15 19.64 -8.80
CA GLY A 89 2.07 19.66 -7.81
C GLY A 89 2.15 20.78 -6.78
N CYS A 90 3.12 21.71 -6.87
CA CYS A 90 3.25 22.86 -5.95
C CYS A 90 2.02 23.79 -5.89
N CYS A 91 0.95 23.54 -6.65
CA CYS A 91 -0.29 24.31 -6.63
C CYS A 91 -1.52 23.57 -6.05
N TYR A 92 -1.42 22.33 -5.56
CA TYR A 92 -2.55 21.66 -4.91
C TYR A 92 -2.54 21.91 -3.40
N LYS A 93 -3.03 23.09 -2.99
CA LYS A 93 -3.49 23.35 -1.64
C LYS A 93 -5.02 23.46 -1.67
N GLU A 94 -5.71 22.46 -1.15
CA GLU A 94 -7.08 22.59 -0.62
C GLU A 94 -7.22 21.73 0.64
#